data_AF-A0A0K2ZTR6-F1
#
_entry.id   AF-A0A0K2ZTR6-F1
#
_cell.length_a   1.000
_cell.length_b   1.000
_cell.length_c   1.000
_cell.angle_alpha   90.00
_cell.angle_beta   90.00
_cell.angle_gamma   90.00
#
_symmetry.space_group_name_H-M   'P 1'
#
loop_
_entity.id
_entity.type
_entity.pdbx_description
1 polymer ?
#
loop_
_entity_poly.entity_id
_entity_poly.type
_entity_poly.pdbx_seq_one_letter_code
_entity_poly.pdbx_strand_id
1 'polypeptide(L)'
;MKQHLAEIRKIADNAEPATFADTIEAMERSGETLNRVQRIFFGLVQADTNDARQKIQEAVAPKLAEHQDEISLDPKLFARIKAIYDQRDTLNLEPEQKRLVEPDYEEFVRAGAQLSDADKATLRKLNVEETTLATQFHTKLFAASAAGAVVVDDKAKLDGLSDGDIASAAQDAAARKLDGKYLLALQNTTQQPVLASLKDRALPPR
;
A
#
# COMPACT_ATOMS: atom_id res chain seq x y z
N MET A 1 11.07 -8.59 -8.54
CA MET A 1 10.17 -8.97 -9.64
C MET A 1 10.80 -10.06 -10.50
N LYS A 2 11.80 -9.80 -11.36
CA LYS A 2 12.43 -10.84 -12.21
C LYS A 2 12.85 -12.12 -11.47
N GLN A 3 13.60 -11.99 -10.37
CA GLN A 3 14.01 -13.14 -9.57
C GLN A 3 12.81 -13.88 -8.98
N HIS A 4 11.87 -13.15 -8.38
CA HIS A 4 10.65 -13.71 -7.80
C HIS A 4 9.82 -14.48 -8.84
N LEU A 5 9.62 -13.92 -10.05
CA LEU A 5 8.92 -14.65 -11.13
C LEU A 5 9.66 -15.91 -11.56
N ALA A 6 11.00 -15.91 -11.57
CA ALA A 6 11.76 -17.12 -11.89
C ALA A 6 11.58 -18.21 -10.82
N GLU A 7 11.55 -17.83 -9.54
CA GLU A 7 11.27 -18.74 -8.41
C GLU A 7 9.85 -19.32 -8.53
N ILE A 8 8.84 -18.48 -8.77
CA ILE A 8 7.46 -18.91 -8.96
C ILE A 8 7.29 -19.82 -10.18
N ARG A 9 7.90 -19.49 -11.32
CA ARG A 9 7.85 -20.34 -12.52
C ARG A 9 8.46 -21.70 -12.27
N LYS A 10 9.55 -21.79 -11.50
CA LYS A 10 10.12 -23.09 -11.11
C LYS A 10 9.14 -23.95 -10.32
N ILE A 11 8.31 -23.34 -9.48
CA ILE A 11 7.25 -24.02 -8.72
C ILE A 11 6.12 -24.45 -9.66
N ALA A 12 5.62 -23.52 -10.48
CA ALA A 12 4.51 -23.74 -11.41
C ALA A 12 4.82 -24.82 -12.47
N ASP A 13 6.05 -24.84 -12.96
CA ASP A 13 6.52 -25.78 -13.99
C ASP A 13 7.14 -27.08 -13.42
N ASN A 14 7.10 -27.29 -12.10
CA ASN A 14 7.55 -28.55 -11.52
C ASN A 14 6.67 -29.71 -12.02
N ALA A 15 7.29 -30.74 -12.60
CA ALA A 15 6.59 -31.90 -13.15
C ALA A 15 6.14 -32.91 -12.09
N GLU A 16 6.73 -32.87 -10.90
CA GLU A 16 6.35 -33.73 -9.78
C GLU A 16 4.96 -33.36 -9.25
N PRO A 17 4.19 -34.34 -8.73
CA PRO A 17 2.93 -34.10 -8.05
C PRO A 17 3.06 -33.01 -6.98
N ALA A 18 2.08 -32.12 -6.90
CA ALA A 18 2.14 -31.00 -5.96
C ALA A 18 2.15 -31.48 -4.50
N THR A 19 3.14 -31.01 -3.74
CA THR A 19 3.25 -31.23 -2.30
C THR A 19 3.25 -29.89 -1.56
N PHE A 20 2.91 -29.91 -0.27
CA PHE A 20 2.99 -28.71 0.56
C PHE A 20 4.37 -28.05 0.48
N ALA A 21 5.44 -28.85 0.55
CA ALA A 21 6.81 -28.36 0.55
C ALA A 21 7.25 -27.75 -0.80
N ASP A 22 6.92 -28.41 -1.92
CA ASP A 22 7.36 -27.95 -3.25
C ASP A 22 6.52 -26.80 -3.83
N THR A 23 5.33 -26.56 -3.27
CA THR A 23 4.38 -25.56 -3.76
C THR A 23 4.18 -24.47 -2.73
N ILE A 24 3.50 -24.75 -1.62
CA ILE A 24 3.10 -23.73 -0.63
C ILE A 24 4.32 -23.19 0.11
N GLU A 25 5.13 -24.07 0.70
CA GLU A 25 6.34 -23.64 1.42
C GLU A 25 7.35 -22.97 0.47
N ALA A 26 7.51 -23.50 -0.75
CA ALA A 26 8.37 -22.91 -1.76
C ALA A 26 7.89 -21.50 -2.16
N MET A 27 6.58 -21.27 -2.27
CA MET A 27 6.00 -19.96 -2.52
C MET A 27 6.27 -19.00 -1.36
N GLU A 28 6.05 -19.42 -0.11
CA GLU A 28 6.32 -18.60 1.08
C GLU A 28 7.80 -18.17 1.19
N ARG A 29 8.71 -19.01 0.71
CA ARG A 29 10.15 -18.71 0.68
C ARG A 29 10.57 -17.84 -0.50
N SER A 30 9.72 -17.71 -1.52
CA SER A 30 10.04 -16.96 -2.73
C SER A 30 9.93 -15.45 -2.53
N GLY A 31 10.60 -14.69 -3.39
CA GLY A 31 10.47 -13.24 -3.41
C GLY A 31 11.16 -12.50 -2.26
N GLU A 32 12.01 -13.14 -1.45
CA GLU A 32 12.64 -12.55 -0.26
C GLU A 32 13.29 -11.17 -0.54
N THR A 33 14.07 -11.06 -1.62
CA THR A 33 14.71 -9.79 -2.00
C THR A 33 13.68 -8.72 -2.36
N LEU A 34 12.62 -9.09 -3.08
CA LEU A 34 11.56 -8.16 -3.45
C LEU A 34 10.80 -7.71 -2.20
N ASN A 35 10.44 -8.63 -1.31
CA ASN A 35 9.74 -8.35 -0.06
C ASN A 35 10.54 -7.42 0.84
N ARG A 36 11.85 -7.65 0.97
CA ARG A 36 12.76 -6.77 1.74
C ARG A 36 12.76 -5.34 1.21
N VAL A 37 12.90 -5.17 -0.11
CA VAL A 37 12.92 -3.83 -0.73
C VAL A 37 11.56 -3.15 -0.60
N GLN A 38 10.46 -3.87 -0.84
CA GLN A 38 9.10 -3.32 -0.73
C GLN A 38 8.80 -2.82 0.69
N ARG A 39 9.12 -3.61 1.72
CA ARG A 39 8.88 -3.24 3.13
C ARG A 39 9.58 -1.93 3.49
N ILE A 40 10.85 -1.78 3.10
CA ILE A 40 11.63 -0.56 3.36
C ILE A 40 11.04 0.61 2.56
N PHE A 41 10.82 0.42 1.26
CA PHE A 41 10.37 1.48 0.37
C PHE A 41 8.99 2.03 0.78
N PHE A 42 7.99 1.17 0.93
CA PHE A 42 6.65 1.61 1.31
C PHE A 42 6.56 2.11 2.75
N GLY A 43 7.40 1.58 3.66
CA GLY A 43 7.57 2.15 4.99
C GLY A 43 8.04 3.61 4.94
N LEU A 44 9.05 3.91 4.12
CA LEU A 44 9.55 5.27 3.94
C LEU A 44 8.55 6.16 3.20
N VAL A 45 7.89 5.67 2.16
CA VAL A 45 6.85 6.42 1.43
C VAL A 45 5.72 6.85 2.35
N GLN A 46 5.34 6.03 3.33
CA GLN A 46 4.28 6.39 4.28
C GLN A 46 4.75 7.34 5.38
N ALA A 47 5.96 7.14 5.92
CA ALA A 47 6.43 7.86 7.10
C ALA A 47 7.22 9.14 6.79
N ASP A 48 7.95 9.16 5.68
CA ASP A 48 8.90 10.21 5.29
C ASP A 48 8.96 10.27 3.77
N THR A 49 7.91 10.78 3.11
CA THR A 49 7.90 10.85 1.64
C THR A 49 8.65 12.08 1.12
N ASN A 50 9.02 12.04 -0.17
CA ASN A 50 9.55 13.19 -0.91
C ASN A 50 9.32 13.00 -2.41
N ASP A 51 9.58 14.04 -3.22
CA ASP A 51 9.35 14.02 -4.67
C ASP A 51 10.03 12.85 -5.39
N ALA A 52 11.23 12.45 -4.96
CA ALA A 52 11.94 11.33 -5.56
C ALA A 52 11.26 10.00 -5.22
N ARG A 53 10.86 9.80 -3.97
CA ARG A 53 10.12 8.60 -3.52
C ARG A 53 8.74 8.51 -4.18
N GLN A 54 8.02 9.62 -4.32
CA GLN A 54 6.73 9.68 -5.03
C GLN A 54 6.86 9.27 -6.50
N LYS A 55 7.83 9.84 -7.22
CA LYS A 55 8.10 9.47 -8.63
C LYS A 55 8.45 7.99 -8.78
N ILE A 56 9.22 7.43 -7.84
CA ILE A 56 9.51 5.99 -7.85
C ILE A 56 8.21 5.21 -7.63
N GLN A 57 7.39 5.58 -6.64
CA GLN A 57 6.12 4.92 -6.35
C GLN A 57 5.20 4.89 -7.58
N GLU A 58 5.01 6.02 -8.25
CA GLU A 58 4.22 6.14 -9.48
C GLU A 58 4.74 5.20 -10.58
N ALA A 59 6.07 5.08 -10.72
CA ALA A 59 6.68 4.25 -11.76
C ALA A 59 6.70 2.73 -11.43
N VAL A 60 6.65 2.35 -10.14
CA VAL A 60 6.76 0.95 -9.70
C VAL A 60 5.44 0.32 -9.29
N ALA A 61 4.46 1.10 -8.80
CA ALA A 61 3.19 0.55 -8.35
C ALA A 61 2.44 -0.23 -9.44
N PRO A 62 2.30 0.27 -10.69
CA PRO A 62 1.67 -0.50 -11.76
C PRO A 62 2.42 -1.80 -12.09
N LYS A 63 3.77 -1.77 -12.07
CA LYS A 63 4.60 -2.95 -12.34
C LYS A 63 4.48 -4.02 -11.26
N LEU A 64 4.30 -3.60 -10.00
CA LEU A 64 4.05 -4.52 -8.89
C LEU A 64 2.67 -5.17 -9.00
N ALA A 65 1.64 -4.41 -9.41
CA ALA A 65 0.32 -4.96 -9.69
C ALA A 65 0.37 -5.99 -10.83
N GLU A 66 1.01 -5.65 -11.96
CA GLU A 66 1.23 -6.59 -13.07
C GLU A 66 2.00 -7.85 -12.63
N HIS A 67 3.04 -7.69 -11.82
CA HIS A 67 3.82 -8.80 -11.26
C HIS A 67 2.96 -9.71 -10.38
N GLN A 68 2.07 -9.14 -9.55
CA GLN A 68 1.17 -9.92 -8.70
C GLN A 68 0.12 -10.65 -9.55
N ASP A 69 -0.47 -9.99 -10.55
CA ASP A 69 -1.41 -10.60 -11.48
C ASP A 69 -0.76 -11.73 -12.30
N GLU A 70 0.51 -11.61 -12.67
CA GLU A 70 1.25 -12.69 -13.33
C GLU A 70 1.31 -13.96 -12.47
N ILE A 71 1.42 -13.81 -11.15
CA ILE A 71 1.47 -14.94 -10.19
C ILE A 71 0.05 -15.47 -9.91
N SER A 72 -0.85 -14.61 -9.42
CA SER A 72 -2.16 -15.02 -8.91
C SER A 72 -3.09 -15.55 -10.01
N LEU A 73 -2.87 -15.18 -11.27
CA LEU A 73 -3.67 -15.64 -12.40
C LEU A 73 -3.00 -16.77 -13.21
N ASP A 74 -1.79 -17.21 -12.84
CA ASP A 74 -1.11 -18.33 -13.50
C ASP A 74 -1.90 -19.63 -13.31
N PRO A 75 -2.46 -20.22 -14.38
CA PRO A 75 -3.26 -21.43 -14.27
C PRO A 75 -2.45 -22.64 -13.79
N LYS A 76 -1.16 -22.73 -14.11
CA LYS A 76 -0.32 -23.86 -13.68
C LYS A 76 -0.07 -23.81 -12.19
N LEU A 77 0.32 -22.64 -11.68
CA LEU A 77 0.53 -22.44 -10.25
C LEU A 77 -0.75 -22.70 -9.47
N PHE A 78 -1.88 -22.14 -9.91
CA PHE A 78 -3.16 -22.35 -9.24
C PHE A 78 -3.58 -23.82 -9.24
N ALA A 79 -3.34 -24.57 -10.32
CA ALA A 79 -3.64 -26.00 -10.37
C ALA A 79 -2.87 -26.79 -9.30
N ARG A 80 -1.60 -26.44 -9.03
CA ARG A 80 -0.80 -27.06 -7.95
C ARG A 80 -1.37 -26.74 -6.57
N ILE A 81 -1.67 -25.46 -6.30
CA ILE A 81 -2.27 -25.02 -5.03
C ILE A 81 -3.62 -25.72 -4.81
N LYS A 82 -4.47 -25.74 -5.84
CA LYS A 82 -5.78 -26.38 -5.78
C LYS A 82 -5.68 -27.87 -5.48
N ALA A 83 -4.72 -28.58 -6.07
CA ALA A 83 -4.52 -30.01 -5.81
C ALA A 83 -4.24 -30.29 -4.33
N ILE A 84 -3.42 -29.45 -3.68
CA ILE A 84 -3.13 -29.56 -2.25
C ILE A 84 -4.37 -29.18 -1.43
N TYR A 85 -5.06 -28.09 -1.78
CA TYR A 85 -6.27 -27.65 -1.09
C TYR A 85 -7.39 -28.70 -1.12
N ASP A 86 -7.64 -29.32 -2.28
CA ASP A 86 -8.65 -30.35 -2.44
C ASP A 86 -8.34 -31.61 -1.61
N GLN A 87 -7.05 -31.92 -1.41
CA GLN A 87 -6.58 -33.09 -0.68
C GLN A 87 -6.17 -32.79 0.76
N ARG A 88 -6.32 -31.55 1.25
CA ARG A 88 -5.76 -31.09 2.53
C ARG A 88 -6.22 -31.90 3.75
N ASP A 89 -7.40 -32.49 3.69
CA ASP A 89 -7.96 -33.35 4.74
C ASP A 89 -7.34 -34.77 4.76
N THR A 90 -6.59 -35.14 3.72
CA THR A 90 -6.00 -36.47 3.53
C THR A 90 -4.47 -36.47 3.53
N LEU A 91 -3.84 -35.31 3.33
CA LEU A 91 -2.38 -35.17 3.17
C LEU A 91 -1.56 -35.26 4.48
N ASN A 92 -2.16 -35.68 5.60
CA ASN A 92 -1.51 -35.71 6.92
C ASN A 92 -0.69 -34.44 7.23
N LEU A 93 -1.25 -33.27 6.88
CA LEU A 93 -0.62 -31.98 7.13
C LEU A 93 -0.66 -31.65 8.62
N GLU A 94 0.37 -30.99 9.11
CA GLU A 94 0.32 -30.36 10.43
C GLU A 94 -0.79 -29.29 10.47
N PRO A 95 -1.37 -28.99 11.64
CA PRO A 95 -2.45 -28.02 11.76
C PRO A 95 -2.13 -26.65 11.15
N GLU A 96 -0.91 -26.14 11.34
CA GLU A 96 -0.48 -24.86 10.75
C GLU A 96 -0.33 -24.95 9.22
N GLN A 97 0.15 -26.06 8.69
CA GLN A 97 0.29 -26.28 7.24
C GLN A 97 -1.08 -26.31 6.57
N LYS A 98 -2.03 -27.07 7.15
CA LYS A 98 -3.41 -27.10 6.68
C LYS A 98 -4.02 -25.70 6.71
N ARG A 99 -3.79 -24.96 7.80
CA ARG A 99 -4.28 -23.60 7.94
C ARG A 99 -3.65 -22.63 6.94
N LEU A 100 -2.41 -22.83 6.50
CA LEU A 100 -1.76 -21.99 5.50
C LEU A 100 -2.34 -22.24 4.08
N VAL A 101 -2.59 -23.50 3.74
CA VAL A 101 -3.17 -23.87 2.43
C VAL A 101 -4.52 -23.20 2.16
N GLU A 102 -5.35 -23.04 3.19
CA GLU A 102 -6.70 -22.48 3.08
C GLU A 102 -6.74 -21.01 2.61
N PRO A 103 -6.14 -20.04 3.33
CA PRO A 103 -6.10 -18.64 2.92
C PRO A 103 -5.32 -18.46 1.62
N ASP A 104 -4.25 -19.21 1.37
CA ASP A 104 -3.49 -19.13 0.11
C ASP A 104 -4.40 -19.48 -1.08
N TYR A 105 -5.14 -20.58 -0.99
CA TYR A 105 -6.11 -20.95 -2.02
C TYR A 105 -7.21 -19.89 -2.16
N GLU A 106 -7.80 -19.43 -1.04
CA GLU A 106 -8.83 -18.40 -1.06
C GLU A 106 -8.35 -17.10 -1.70
N GLU A 107 -7.11 -16.68 -1.45
CA GLU A 107 -6.52 -15.48 -2.02
C GLU A 107 -6.39 -15.61 -3.54
N PHE A 108 -5.95 -16.75 -4.07
CA PHE A 108 -5.93 -17.01 -5.51
C PHE A 108 -7.35 -16.99 -6.12
N VAL A 109 -8.33 -17.59 -5.44
CA VAL A 109 -9.73 -17.54 -5.91
C VAL A 109 -10.25 -16.10 -5.94
N ARG A 110 -10.02 -15.31 -4.89
CA ARG A 110 -10.41 -13.90 -4.80
C ARG A 110 -9.69 -13.04 -5.84
N ALA A 111 -8.43 -13.36 -6.13
CA ALA A 111 -7.64 -12.72 -7.18
C ALA A 111 -8.09 -13.11 -8.60
N GLY A 112 -9.04 -14.04 -8.75
CA GLY A 112 -9.62 -14.40 -10.04
C GLY A 112 -8.97 -15.61 -10.73
N ALA A 113 -8.24 -16.46 -10.01
CA ALA A 113 -7.57 -17.62 -10.60
C ALA A 113 -8.52 -18.60 -11.33
N GLN A 114 -9.79 -18.67 -10.91
CA GLN A 114 -10.85 -19.51 -11.49
C GLN A 114 -11.62 -18.87 -12.65
N LEU A 115 -11.32 -17.62 -13.00
CA LEU A 115 -11.98 -16.92 -14.10
C LEU A 115 -11.59 -17.50 -15.46
N SER A 116 -12.43 -17.24 -16.47
CA SER A 116 -12.09 -17.52 -17.87
C SER A 116 -10.91 -16.65 -18.33
N ASP A 117 -10.21 -17.05 -19.40
CA ASP A 117 -9.09 -16.25 -19.93
C ASP A 117 -9.52 -14.84 -20.36
N ALA A 118 -10.74 -14.70 -20.87
CA ALA A 118 -11.33 -13.40 -21.25
C ALA A 118 -11.59 -12.51 -20.02
N ASP A 119 -12.11 -13.09 -18.95
CA ASP A 119 -12.37 -12.37 -17.70
C ASP A 119 -11.07 -12.04 -16.97
N LYS A 120 -10.06 -12.93 -16.99
CA LYS A 120 -8.71 -12.65 -16.48
C LYS A 120 -8.07 -11.48 -17.21
N ALA A 121 -8.20 -11.42 -18.53
CA ALA A 121 -7.69 -10.30 -19.31
C ALA A 121 -8.38 -8.97 -18.97
N THR A 122 -9.67 -9.01 -18.62
CA THR A 122 -10.42 -7.85 -18.16
C THR A 122 -9.99 -7.43 -16.75
N LEU A 123 -9.87 -8.40 -15.83
CA LEU A 123 -9.44 -8.16 -14.45
C LEU A 123 -8.05 -7.52 -14.38
N ARG A 124 -7.09 -7.99 -15.18
CA ARG A 124 -5.75 -7.37 -15.27
C ARG A 124 -5.81 -5.88 -15.60
N LYS A 125 -6.70 -5.47 -16.52
CA LYS A 125 -6.85 -4.05 -16.87
C LYS A 125 -7.43 -3.24 -15.71
N LEU A 126 -8.43 -3.81 -15.02
CA LEU A 126 -9.05 -3.18 -13.85
C LEU A 126 -8.04 -3.01 -12.70
N ASN A 127 -7.22 -4.03 -12.40
CA ASN A 127 -6.22 -3.97 -11.33
C ASN A 127 -5.16 -2.88 -11.59
N VAL A 128 -4.73 -2.73 -12.85
CA VAL A 128 -3.81 -1.66 -13.25
C VAL A 128 -4.46 -0.28 -13.11
N GLU A 129 -5.72 -0.14 -13.54
CA GLU A 129 -6.47 1.11 -13.42
C GLU A 129 -6.70 1.49 -11.94
N GLU A 130 -7.12 0.55 -11.11
CA GLU A 130 -7.33 0.73 -9.66
C GLU A 130 -6.05 1.20 -8.97
N THR A 131 -4.93 0.50 -9.20
CA THR A 131 -3.62 0.85 -8.62
C THR A 131 -3.18 2.25 -9.05
N THR A 132 -3.43 2.61 -10.31
CA THR A 132 -3.13 3.94 -10.85
C THR A 132 -3.98 5.01 -10.16
N LEU A 133 -5.30 4.80 -10.06
CA LEU A 133 -6.22 5.74 -9.44
C LEU A 133 -5.96 5.92 -7.94
N ALA A 134 -5.66 4.84 -7.21
CA ALA A 134 -5.29 4.89 -5.80
C ALA A 134 -4.01 5.72 -5.57
N THR A 135 -3.00 5.52 -6.41
CA THR A 135 -1.75 6.31 -6.37
C THR A 135 -2.01 7.79 -6.65
N GLN A 136 -2.83 8.09 -7.65
CA GLN A 136 -3.24 9.47 -7.96
C GLN A 136 -4.04 10.11 -6.83
N PHE A 137 -4.93 9.35 -6.18
CA PHE A 137 -5.71 9.84 -5.04
C PHE A 137 -4.80 10.25 -3.88
N HIS A 138 -3.85 9.39 -3.48
CA HIS A 138 -2.90 9.72 -2.42
C HIS A 138 -2.06 10.96 -2.74
N THR A 139 -1.57 11.05 -3.98
CA THR A 139 -0.78 12.20 -4.43
C THR A 139 -1.59 13.49 -4.38
N LYS A 140 -2.84 13.46 -4.87
CA LYS A 140 -3.77 14.61 -4.81
C LYS A 140 -4.13 14.98 -3.38
N LEU A 141 -4.40 14.00 -2.52
CA LEU A 141 -4.73 14.24 -1.12
C LEU A 141 -3.57 14.91 -0.39
N PHE A 142 -2.34 14.40 -0.54
CA PHE A 142 -1.15 15.01 0.06
C PHE A 142 -0.95 16.46 -0.41
N ALA A 143 -1.04 16.69 -1.73
CA ALA A 143 -0.92 18.03 -2.30
C ALA A 143 -2.02 18.97 -1.79
N ALA A 144 -3.27 18.50 -1.68
CA ALA A 144 -4.39 19.27 -1.17
C ALA A 144 -4.24 19.60 0.31
N SER A 145 -3.81 18.65 1.16
CA SER A 145 -3.53 18.89 2.57
C SER A 145 -2.39 19.89 2.78
N ALA A 146 -1.35 19.84 1.94
CA ALA A 146 -0.27 20.80 1.99
C ALA A 146 -0.73 22.21 1.55
N ALA A 147 -1.46 22.31 0.43
CA ALA A 147 -1.95 23.58 -0.11
C ALA A 147 -3.07 24.21 0.73
N GLY A 148 -3.87 23.39 1.41
CA GLY A 148 -4.96 23.83 2.30
C GLY A 148 -4.49 24.21 3.71
N ALA A 149 -3.19 24.13 4.02
CA ALA A 149 -2.69 24.58 5.31
C ALA A 149 -3.00 26.08 5.54
N VAL A 150 -3.47 26.42 6.73
CA VAL A 150 -3.89 27.79 7.04
C VAL A 150 -2.68 28.62 7.46
N VAL A 151 -2.36 29.63 6.65
CA VAL A 151 -1.29 30.59 6.96
C VAL A 151 -1.88 31.78 7.70
N VAL A 152 -1.29 32.12 8.85
CA VAL A 152 -1.72 33.21 9.72
C VAL A 152 -0.60 34.25 9.81
N ASP A 153 -0.92 35.49 9.45
CA ASP A 153 0.05 36.60 9.43
C ASP A 153 0.25 37.28 10.78
N ASP A 154 -0.72 37.16 11.68
CA ASP A 154 -0.76 37.88 12.95
C ASP A 154 -0.91 36.90 14.12
N LYS A 155 0.06 36.95 15.05
CA LYS A 155 0.06 36.13 16.27
C LYS A 155 -1.21 36.33 17.09
N ALA A 156 -1.81 37.53 17.09
CA ALA A 156 -3.01 37.82 17.87
C ALA A 156 -4.21 36.93 17.47
N LYS A 157 -4.26 36.47 16.21
CA LYS A 157 -5.29 35.55 15.71
C LYS A 157 -5.15 34.11 16.22
N LEU A 158 -4.05 33.80 16.91
CA LEU A 158 -3.80 32.50 17.54
C LEU A 158 -4.16 32.49 19.03
N ASP A 159 -4.86 33.51 19.54
CA ASP A 159 -5.29 33.55 20.95
C ASP A 159 -6.06 32.27 21.33
N GLY A 160 -5.63 31.67 22.43
CA GLY A 160 -6.13 30.41 22.96
C GLY A 160 -5.23 29.21 22.69
N LEU A 161 -4.31 29.28 21.72
CA LEU A 161 -3.25 28.28 21.56
C LEU A 161 -2.18 28.43 22.65
N SER A 162 -1.51 27.32 22.98
CA SER A 162 -0.36 27.37 23.90
C SER A 162 0.86 28.01 23.23
N ASP A 163 1.81 28.52 24.01
CA ASP A 163 3.07 29.04 23.47
C ASP A 163 3.84 27.98 22.67
N GLY A 164 3.74 26.71 23.07
CA GLY A 164 4.31 25.57 22.35
C GLY A 164 3.69 25.37 20.97
N ASP A 165 2.35 25.43 20.86
CA ASP A 165 1.64 25.29 19.59
C ASP A 165 1.97 26.45 18.63
N ILE A 166 2.04 27.67 19.16
CA ILE A 166 2.43 28.87 18.39
C ILE A 166 3.86 28.74 17.88
N ALA A 167 4.79 28.25 18.72
CA ALA A 167 6.17 28.02 18.32
C ALA A 167 6.27 26.94 17.23
N SER A 168 5.52 25.84 17.35
CA SER A 168 5.45 24.80 16.31
C SER A 168 4.91 25.36 14.99
N ALA A 169 3.83 26.14 15.04
CA ALA A 169 3.25 26.75 13.85
C ALA A 169 4.22 27.72 13.15
N ALA A 170 5.04 28.44 13.91
CA ALA A 170 6.09 29.30 13.35
C ALA A 170 7.23 28.48 12.70
N GLN A 171 7.63 27.37 13.32
CA GLN A 171 8.63 26.46 12.75
C GLN A 171 8.14 25.84 11.43
N ASP A 172 6.88 25.41 11.38
CA ASP A 172 6.27 24.85 10.17
C ASP A 172 6.17 25.89 9.05
N ALA A 173 5.86 27.14 9.38
CA ALA A 173 5.87 28.24 8.42
C ALA A 173 7.29 28.50 7.87
N ALA A 174 8.30 28.56 8.73
CA ALA A 174 9.70 28.72 8.33
C ALA A 174 10.19 27.56 7.45
N ALA A 175 9.82 26.31 7.77
CA ALA A 175 10.12 25.14 6.95
C ALA A 175 9.53 25.25 5.52
N ARG A 176 8.43 25.99 5.37
CA ARG A 176 7.81 26.32 4.07
C ARG A 176 8.23 27.68 3.51
N LYS A 177 9.28 28.30 4.06
CA LYS A 177 9.82 29.61 3.64
C LYS A 177 8.80 30.75 3.76
N LEU A 178 7.92 30.66 4.76
CA LEU A 178 6.91 31.67 5.11
C LEU A 178 7.36 32.43 6.37
N ASP A 179 8.53 33.07 6.29
CA ASP A 179 9.15 33.74 7.44
C ASP A 179 8.25 34.82 8.05
N GLY A 180 8.19 34.86 9.38
CA GLY A 180 7.35 35.79 10.14
C GLY A 180 5.86 35.45 10.14
N LYS A 181 5.46 34.31 9.58
CA LYS A 181 4.08 33.80 9.60
C LYS A 181 3.97 32.56 10.50
N TYR A 182 2.73 32.11 10.69
CA TYR A 182 2.40 30.87 11.39
C TYR A 182 1.63 29.96 10.45
N LEU A 183 1.89 28.65 10.50
CA LEU A 183 1.23 27.67 9.66
C LEU A 183 0.51 26.64 10.53
N LEU A 184 -0.81 26.53 10.34
CA LEU A 184 -1.64 25.50 10.95
C LEU A 184 -1.87 24.40 9.91
N ALA A 185 -1.17 23.27 10.06
CA ALA A 185 -1.31 22.13 9.18
C ALA A 185 -2.67 21.44 9.36
N LEU A 186 -3.26 20.97 8.25
CA LEU A 186 -4.48 20.17 8.29
C LEU A 186 -4.17 18.74 8.71
N GLN A 187 -5.00 18.20 9.59
CA GLN A 187 -5.05 16.79 9.92
C GLN A 187 -6.04 16.05 9.00
N ASN A 188 -5.88 14.73 8.90
CA ASN A 188 -6.68 13.87 8.02
C ASN A 188 -8.16 13.73 8.43
N THR A 189 -8.54 14.21 9.63
CA THR A 189 -9.90 14.18 10.15
C THR A 189 -10.67 15.46 9.83
N THR A 190 -12.00 15.37 9.74
CA THR A 190 -12.84 16.56 9.50
C THR A 190 -12.68 17.62 10.57
N GLN A 191 -12.69 17.22 11.85
CA GLN A 191 -12.45 18.14 12.95
C GLN A 191 -10.95 18.35 13.13
N GLN A 192 -10.57 19.62 13.33
CA GLN A 192 -9.19 20.04 13.52
C GLN A 192 -8.98 20.40 15.00
N PRO A 193 -8.02 19.79 15.72
CA PRO A 193 -7.87 19.99 17.17
C PRO A 193 -7.68 21.45 17.60
N VAL A 194 -7.00 22.25 16.77
CA VAL A 194 -6.77 23.68 17.03
C VAL A 194 -8.06 24.48 17.21
N LEU A 195 -9.18 24.02 16.63
CA LEU A 195 -10.48 24.69 16.74
C LEU A 195 -11.06 24.64 18.16
N ALA A 196 -10.64 23.69 19.00
CA ALA A 196 -11.09 23.62 20.39
C ALA A 196 -10.45 24.71 21.27
N SER A 197 -9.28 25.22 20.86
CA SER A 197 -8.49 26.18 21.64
C SER A 197 -8.59 27.60 21.11
N LEU A 198 -8.71 27.80 19.79
CA LEU A 198 -8.77 29.12 19.16
C LEU A 198 -9.99 29.91 19.61
N LYS A 199 -9.76 31.14 20.10
CA LYS A 199 -10.83 32.06 20.52
C LYS A 199 -11.31 32.98 19.39
N ASP A 200 -10.48 33.23 18.38
CA ASP A 200 -10.86 34.05 17.22
C ASP A 200 -11.81 33.26 16.30
N ARG A 201 -13.11 33.55 16.39
CA ARG A 201 -14.14 32.95 15.53
C ARG A 201 -14.03 33.33 14.06
N ALA A 202 -13.33 34.43 13.75
CA ALA A 202 -13.15 34.92 12.40
C ALA A 202 -11.95 34.27 11.68
N LEU A 203 -11.17 33.42 12.37
CA LEU A 203 -10.22 32.49 11.75
C LEU A 203 -11.00 31.22 11.35
N PRO A 204 -11.60 31.17 10.15
CA PRO A 204 -12.50 30.10 9.77
C PRO A 204 -11.66 28.91 9.27
N PRO A 205 -12.17 27.67 9.33
CA PRO A 205 -11.54 26.55 8.66
C PRO A 205 -11.71 26.78 7.15
N ARG A 206 -10.71 27.39 6.49
CA ARG A 206 -10.68 27.48 5.02
C ARG A 206 -10.02 26.25 4.45
#